data_AF-M3JFS3-F1
#
_entry.id   AF-M3JFS3-F1
#
_cell.length_a   1.000
_cell.length_b   1.000
_cell.length_c   1.000
_cell.angle_alpha   90.00
_cell.angle_beta   90.00
_cell.angle_gamma   90.00
#
_symmetry.space_group_name_H-M   'P 1'
#
loop_
_entity.id
_entity.type
_entity.pdbx_description
1 polymer ?
#
loop_
_entity_poly.entity_id
_entity_poly.type
_entity_poly.pdbx_seq_one_letter_code
_entity_poly.pdbx_strand_id
1 'polypeptide(L)'
;MSELVLNRSAYIHNLTKICAKAGGKDRVILVLKDNAYGHGAVLVGREAASYGIKFCAVKNEAEARELEPFFEHILILSHIPTGGESERFIYAINDISLIAKFKQGARVHIAVDTLMHRNGVAVDEVRAACEAALAHGLQICGAFTHFRSAEELSSDYFVQRQNFATAKAAVREICGGSNLTFHSHNSAATERFGELADECVRVGIAAYGYAQFDESLELKRVASLWAHKVSGRVLKKGQCAGYGAKFCASEDMQIAVYDLGYGDGLLRYAGEGELRTAGGQRLLGKMSMDSFCCEDAGDKICVFDDARVWADFFGTISYDVLTKLSPSISRRFE
;
A
#
# COMPACT_ATOMS: atom_id res chain seq x y z
N MET A 1 8.33 -3.81 -24.11
CA MET A 1 8.77 -3.31 -22.80
C MET A 1 7.64 -3.52 -21.83
N SER A 2 7.89 -4.31 -20.80
CA SER A 2 6.90 -4.63 -19.77
C SER A 2 6.22 -3.39 -19.18
N GLU A 3 4.97 -3.56 -18.77
CA GLU A 3 4.13 -2.46 -18.30
C GLU A 3 3.14 -2.91 -17.23
N LEU A 4 2.84 -2.00 -16.30
CA LEU A 4 1.77 -2.15 -15.32
C LEU A 4 0.57 -1.31 -15.78
N VAL A 5 -0.49 -1.99 -16.20
CA VAL A 5 -1.74 -1.37 -16.66
C VAL A 5 -2.69 -1.26 -15.48
N LEU A 6 -3.16 -0.04 -15.21
CA LEU A 6 -4.09 0.25 -14.14
C LEU A 6 -5.50 0.47 -14.72
N ASN A 7 -6.49 -0.27 -14.25
CA ASN A 7 -7.88 -0.05 -14.62
C ASN A 7 -8.44 1.16 -13.85
N ARG A 8 -8.66 2.28 -14.56
CA ARG A 8 -9.14 3.52 -13.94
C ARG A 8 -10.53 3.35 -13.33
N SER A 9 -11.41 2.66 -14.04
CA SER A 9 -12.79 2.42 -13.60
C SER A 9 -12.85 1.59 -12.32
N ALA A 10 -11.99 0.58 -12.19
CA ALA A 10 -11.83 -0.21 -10.97
C ALA A 10 -11.31 0.64 -9.81
N TYR A 11 -10.32 1.50 -10.06
CA TYR A 11 -9.78 2.39 -9.04
C TYR A 11 -10.84 3.36 -8.50
N ILE A 12 -11.59 4.03 -9.40
CA ILE A 12 -12.68 4.94 -9.02
C ILE A 12 -13.82 4.18 -8.32
N HIS A 13 -14.15 2.96 -8.75
CA HIS A 13 -15.12 2.10 -8.08
C HIS A 13 -14.70 1.82 -6.62
N ASN A 14 -13.44 1.43 -6.40
CA ASN A 14 -12.92 1.17 -5.06
C ASN A 14 -12.97 2.41 -4.18
N LEU A 15 -12.49 3.56 -4.68
CA LEU A 15 -12.56 4.82 -3.95
C LEU A 15 -14.01 5.17 -3.59
N THR A 16 -14.95 4.94 -4.49
CA THR A 16 -16.39 5.18 -4.24
C THR A 16 -16.92 4.32 -3.10
N LYS A 17 -16.64 3.02 -3.11
CA LYS A 17 -17.06 2.09 -2.06
C LYS A 17 -16.43 2.45 -0.70
N ILE A 18 -15.15 2.81 -0.71
CA ILE A 18 -14.42 3.25 0.50
C ILE A 18 -15.00 4.54 1.06
N CYS A 19 -15.24 5.55 0.22
CA CYS A 19 -15.81 6.83 0.66
C CYS A 19 -17.24 6.65 1.20
N ALA A 20 -18.05 5.81 0.55
CA ALA A 20 -19.38 5.47 1.04
C ALA A 20 -19.32 4.80 2.42
N LYS A 21 -18.40 3.85 2.61
CA LYS A 21 -18.17 3.19 3.90
C LYS A 21 -17.72 4.17 4.98
N ALA A 22 -16.81 5.10 4.64
CA ALA A 22 -16.32 6.13 5.55
C ALA A 22 -17.34 7.25 5.84
N GLY A 23 -18.39 7.37 5.03
CA GLY A 23 -19.41 8.43 5.15
C GLY A 23 -19.00 9.76 4.51
N GLY A 24 -18.03 9.77 3.60
CA GLY A 24 -17.57 10.98 2.91
C GLY A 24 -16.18 10.85 2.30
N LYS A 25 -15.87 11.70 1.30
CA LYS A 25 -14.53 11.78 0.67
C LYS A 25 -13.51 12.47 1.58
N ASP A 26 -13.97 13.44 2.35
CA ASP A 26 -13.25 14.20 3.37
C ASP A 26 -12.85 13.32 4.57
N ARG A 27 -13.53 12.19 4.77
CA ARG A 27 -13.24 11.20 5.82
C ARG A 27 -12.25 10.12 5.40
N VAL A 28 -11.57 10.29 4.25
CA VAL A 28 -10.60 9.33 3.73
C VAL A 28 -9.22 9.95 3.65
N ILE A 29 -8.28 9.34 4.36
CA ILE A 29 -6.84 9.56 4.20
C ILE A 29 -6.31 8.43 3.32
N LEU A 30 -5.95 8.73 2.08
CA LEU A 30 -5.45 7.74 1.13
C LEU A 30 -3.94 7.51 1.33
N VAL A 31 -3.53 6.28 1.59
CA VAL A 31 -2.11 5.93 1.79
C VAL A 31 -1.44 5.71 0.43
N LEU A 32 -0.43 6.54 0.13
CA LEU A 32 0.28 6.57 -1.16
C LEU A 32 1.80 6.32 -1.03
N LYS A 33 2.26 5.86 0.14
CA LYS A 33 3.67 5.53 0.39
C LYS A 33 4.20 4.40 -0.50
N ASP A 34 5.53 4.31 -0.60
CA ASP A 34 6.23 3.26 -1.35
C ASP A 34 5.68 3.17 -2.80
N ASN A 35 5.62 4.34 -3.44
CA ASN A 35 5.07 4.54 -4.80
C ASN A 35 3.62 4.04 -4.96
N ALA A 36 2.74 4.38 -4.01
CA ALA A 36 1.37 3.87 -3.96
C ALA A 36 1.31 2.33 -4.01
N TYR A 37 2.13 1.69 -3.18
CA TYR A 37 2.32 0.24 -3.16
C TYR A 37 2.66 -0.31 -4.55
N GLY A 38 3.57 0.36 -5.25
CA GLY A 38 4.01 -0.01 -6.60
C GLY A 38 3.09 0.41 -7.76
N HIS A 39 1.93 1.03 -7.51
CA HIS A 39 0.99 1.44 -8.56
C HIS A 39 1.37 2.74 -9.27
N GLY A 40 2.27 3.56 -8.69
CA GLY A 40 2.61 4.87 -9.23
C GLY A 40 1.93 6.00 -8.45
N ALA A 41 2.61 6.54 -7.43
CA ALA A 41 2.04 7.49 -6.48
C ALA A 41 1.49 8.74 -7.15
N VAL A 42 2.26 9.39 -8.03
CA VAL A 42 1.80 10.58 -8.77
C VAL A 42 0.62 10.25 -9.69
N LEU A 43 0.67 9.11 -10.37
CA LEU A 43 -0.36 8.68 -11.32
C LEU A 43 -1.70 8.48 -10.62
N VAL A 44 -1.74 7.63 -9.59
CA VAL A 44 -2.98 7.33 -8.86
C VAL A 44 -3.37 8.45 -7.90
N GLY A 45 -2.40 9.18 -7.35
CA GLY A 45 -2.63 10.31 -6.45
C GLY A 45 -3.33 11.47 -7.16
N ARG A 46 -2.89 11.82 -8.38
CA ARG A 46 -3.60 12.81 -9.22
C ARG A 46 -5.03 12.38 -9.53
N GLU A 47 -5.24 11.10 -9.81
CA GLU A 47 -6.57 10.55 -10.10
C GLU A 47 -7.49 10.61 -8.86
N ALA A 48 -6.98 10.22 -7.69
CA ALA A 48 -7.71 10.31 -6.43
C ALA A 48 -8.04 11.76 -6.03
N ALA A 49 -7.11 12.69 -6.22
CA ALA A 49 -7.34 14.11 -6.01
C ALA A 49 -8.42 14.65 -6.96
N SER A 50 -8.36 14.29 -8.24
CA SER A 50 -9.39 14.66 -9.23
C SER A 50 -10.76 14.08 -8.88
N TYR A 51 -10.79 12.89 -8.27
CA TYR A 51 -12.02 12.30 -7.73
C TYR A 51 -12.55 13.06 -6.50
N GLY A 52 -11.70 13.79 -5.78
CA GLY A 52 -12.05 14.64 -4.65
C GLY A 52 -11.49 14.22 -3.29
N ILE A 53 -10.52 13.29 -3.26
CA ILE A 53 -9.77 12.97 -2.04
C ILE A 53 -8.79 14.10 -1.76
N LYS A 54 -8.85 14.67 -0.55
CA LYS A 54 -8.06 15.86 -0.17
C LYS A 54 -6.89 15.56 0.76
N PHE A 55 -6.92 14.41 1.42
CA PHE A 55 -5.93 14.02 2.42
C PHE A 55 -5.24 12.71 2.00
N CYS A 56 -3.92 12.72 1.94
CA CYS A 56 -3.13 11.50 1.77
C CYS A 56 -2.13 11.27 2.90
N ALA A 57 -1.57 10.05 2.96
CA ALA A 57 -0.49 9.69 3.86
C ALA A 57 0.67 9.02 3.12
N VAL A 58 1.89 9.41 3.45
CA VAL A 58 3.15 8.95 2.85
C VAL A 58 4.17 8.58 3.92
N LYS A 59 5.28 7.96 3.52
CA LYS A 59 6.33 7.54 4.45
C LYS A 59 7.21 8.71 4.88
N ASN A 60 7.63 9.55 3.95
CA ASN A 60 8.64 10.58 4.15
C ASN A 60 8.34 11.85 3.33
N GLU A 61 9.12 12.91 3.56
CA GLU A 61 8.97 14.18 2.86
C GLU A 61 9.21 14.11 1.34
N ALA A 62 10.09 13.23 0.85
CA ALA A 62 10.34 13.13 -0.59
C ALA A 62 9.07 12.69 -1.33
N GLU A 63 8.40 11.65 -0.82
CA GLU A 63 7.08 11.23 -1.32
C GLU A 63 6.02 12.33 -1.13
N ALA A 64 6.07 13.08 -0.03
CA ALA A 64 5.12 14.17 0.22
C ALA A 64 5.23 15.28 -0.83
N ARG A 65 6.46 15.67 -1.19
CA ARG A 65 6.71 16.71 -2.20
C ARG A 65 6.22 16.32 -3.59
N GLU A 66 6.32 15.04 -3.96
CA GLU A 66 5.76 14.55 -5.22
C GLU A 66 4.22 14.66 -5.29
N LEU A 67 3.56 14.62 -4.13
CA LEU A 67 2.10 14.62 -4.02
C LEU A 67 1.50 15.97 -3.60
N GLU A 68 2.34 16.90 -3.16
CA GLU A 68 1.96 18.25 -2.73
C GLU A 68 1.05 18.99 -3.74
N PRO A 69 1.28 18.92 -5.07
CA PRO A 69 0.41 19.59 -6.03
C PRO A 69 -1.04 19.09 -6.03
N PHE A 70 -1.32 17.90 -5.50
CA PHE A 70 -2.62 17.23 -5.63
C PHE A 70 -3.45 17.23 -4.34
N PHE A 71 -2.83 17.30 -3.16
CA PHE A 71 -3.53 17.15 -1.88
C PHE A 71 -3.46 18.41 -1.02
N GLU A 72 -4.50 18.64 -0.22
CA GLU A 72 -4.60 19.76 0.73
C GLU A 72 -3.87 19.44 2.04
N HIS A 73 -3.87 18.16 2.43
CA HIS A 73 -3.22 17.65 3.63
C HIS A 73 -2.41 16.39 3.31
N ILE A 74 -1.18 16.32 3.82
CA ILE A 74 -0.28 15.18 3.62
C ILE A 74 0.32 14.76 4.95
N LEU A 75 -0.09 13.59 5.44
CA LEU A 75 0.44 13.00 6.66
C LEU A 75 1.72 12.23 6.35
N ILE A 76 2.82 12.61 6.99
CA ILE A 76 4.13 11.98 6.85
C ILE A 76 4.35 11.07 8.06
N LEU A 77 4.37 9.77 7.82
CA LEU A 77 4.34 8.76 8.89
C LEU A 77 5.69 8.57 9.60
N SER A 78 6.81 8.89 8.97
CA SER A 78 8.15 8.61 9.49
C SER A 78 9.18 9.63 9.00
N HIS A 79 9.09 10.86 9.50
CA HIS A 79 10.06 11.92 9.23
C HIS A 79 10.05 12.96 10.37
N ILE A 80 11.20 13.61 10.62
CA ILE A 80 11.29 14.76 11.53
C ILE A 80 11.57 16.01 10.67
N PRO A 81 10.70 17.03 10.70
CA PRO A 81 10.90 18.26 9.92
C PRO A 81 12.13 19.04 10.39
N THR A 82 12.93 19.57 9.45
CA THR A 82 14.20 20.28 9.69
C THR A 82 14.27 21.72 9.12
N GLY A 83 13.27 22.19 8.37
CA GLY A 83 13.14 23.52 7.78
C GLY A 83 12.61 23.51 6.34
N GLY A 84 11.95 24.60 5.93
CA GLY A 84 11.52 24.82 4.53
C GLY A 84 10.31 24.01 4.05
N GLU A 85 9.57 23.39 4.96
CA GLU A 85 8.47 22.47 4.63
C GLU A 85 7.14 23.19 4.38
N SER A 86 6.29 22.55 3.59
CA SER A 86 4.95 23.02 3.25
C SER A 86 4.01 23.04 4.47
N GLU A 87 3.13 24.04 4.54
CA GLU A 87 2.04 24.11 5.54
C GLU A 87 0.99 23.00 5.38
N ARG A 88 1.03 22.28 4.24
CA ARG A 88 0.18 21.11 3.96
C ARG A 88 0.67 19.85 4.67
N PHE A 89 1.93 19.83 5.13
CA PHE A 89 2.55 18.65 5.72
C PHE A 89 2.20 18.54 7.21
N ILE A 90 1.84 17.33 7.61
CA ILE A 90 1.50 16.95 8.98
C ILE A 90 2.42 15.79 9.35
N TYR A 91 3.14 15.88 10.45
CA TYR A 91 4.14 14.89 10.84
C TYR A 91 3.65 13.98 11.97
N ALA A 92 3.94 12.70 11.89
CA ALA A 92 3.68 11.77 12.99
C ALA A 92 4.73 11.92 14.11
N ILE A 93 4.29 12.23 15.33
CA ILE A 93 5.11 12.05 16.54
C ILE A 93 5.06 10.58 16.91
N ASN A 94 6.17 9.88 16.66
CA ASN A 94 6.30 8.44 16.90
C ASN A 94 7.01 8.11 18.22
N ASP A 95 7.62 9.10 18.87
CA ASP A 95 8.39 8.95 20.10
C ASP A 95 8.40 10.31 20.82
N ILE A 96 8.03 10.32 22.10
CA ILE A 96 7.97 11.52 22.94
C ILE A 96 9.34 12.19 23.09
N SER A 97 10.43 11.41 23.10
CA SER A 97 11.80 11.91 23.24
C SER A 97 12.28 12.71 22.03
N LEU A 98 11.60 12.57 20.88
CA LEU A 98 11.95 13.24 19.65
C LEU A 98 11.24 14.59 19.47
N ILE A 99 10.25 14.94 20.31
CA ILE A 99 9.45 16.16 20.19
C ILE A 99 10.34 17.41 20.07
N ALA A 100 11.38 17.52 20.89
CA ALA A 100 12.29 18.67 20.88
C ALA A 100 13.06 18.84 19.57
N LYS A 101 13.13 17.79 18.72
CA LYS A 101 13.77 17.84 17.40
C LYS A 101 12.83 18.33 16.30
N PHE A 102 11.52 18.38 16.54
CA PHE A 102 10.58 18.89 15.56
C PHE A 102 10.75 20.41 15.44
N LYS A 103 10.64 20.92 14.23
CA LYS A 103 10.53 22.35 13.98
C LYS A 103 9.32 22.95 14.70
N GLN A 104 9.52 24.05 15.40
CA GLN A 104 8.42 24.80 16.02
C GLN A 104 7.36 25.21 14.98
N GLY A 105 6.09 25.22 15.38
CA GLY A 105 4.97 25.49 14.50
C GLY A 105 4.62 24.35 13.54
N ALA A 106 5.38 23.25 13.51
CA ALA A 106 5.03 22.10 12.69
C ALA A 106 3.68 21.50 13.11
N ARG A 107 2.89 21.12 12.11
CA ARG A 107 1.63 20.41 12.29
C ARG A 107 1.91 18.94 12.56
N VAL A 108 1.31 18.38 13.60
CA VAL A 108 1.62 17.02 14.04
C VAL A 108 0.38 16.20 14.38
N HIS A 109 0.44 14.90 14.12
CA HIS A 109 -0.44 13.91 14.69
C HIS A 109 0.32 13.06 15.71
N ILE A 110 -0.26 12.82 16.88
CA ILE A 110 0.32 11.91 17.88
C ILE A 110 0.06 10.47 17.45
N ALA A 111 1.11 9.71 17.13
CA ALA A 111 0.98 8.27 16.95
C ALA A 111 0.92 7.62 18.33
N VAL A 112 -0.12 6.82 18.59
CA VAL A 112 -0.36 6.15 19.88
C VAL A 112 -0.15 4.66 19.67
N ASP A 113 0.73 4.07 20.47
CA ASP A 113 0.91 2.63 20.49
C ASP A 113 -0.19 1.97 21.32
N THR A 114 -1.18 1.39 20.65
CA THR A 114 -2.24 0.62 21.29
C THR A 114 -1.99 -0.88 21.15
N LEU A 115 -0.77 -1.37 21.39
CA LEU A 115 -0.32 -2.78 21.36
C LEU A 115 0.35 -3.25 20.06
N MET A 116 0.65 -2.34 19.12
CA MET A 116 1.42 -2.70 17.92
C MET A 116 2.92 -2.76 18.21
N HIS A 117 3.42 -1.97 19.17
CA HIS A 117 4.82 -1.94 19.61
C HIS A 117 5.84 -1.72 18.49
N ARG A 118 5.43 -1.01 17.43
CA ARG A 118 6.29 -0.62 16.31
C ARG A 118 6.81 0.79 16.51
N ASN A 119 5.87 1.74 16.54
CA ASN A 119 6.08 3.17 16.73
C ASN A 119 4.90 3.73 17.52
N GLY A 120 5.07 4.91 18.12
CA GLY A 120 4.02 5.65 18.83
C GLY A 120 4.33 5.77 20.32
N VAL A 121 3.76 6.79 20.94
CA VAL A 121 3.82 6.98 22.39
C VAL A 121 2.91 5.99 23.08
N ALA A 122 3.27 5.53 24.29
CA ALA A 122 2.41 4.65 25.04
C ALA A 122 1.11 5.37 25.44
N VAL A 123 0.03 4.61 25.68
CA VAL A 123 -1.30 5.17 25.97
C VAL A 123 -1.30 6.06 27.21
N ASP A 124 -0.54 5.68 28.23
CA ASP A 124 -0.34 6.43 29.48
C ASP A 124 0.59 7.64 29.33
N GLU A 125 1.43 7.68 28.29
CA GLU A 125 2.29 8.82 27.95
C GLU A 125 1.60 9.87 27.08
N VAL A 126 0.41 9.60 26.52
CA VAL A 126 -0.28 10.50 25.58
C VAL A 126 -0.44 11.91 26.15
N ARG A 127 -0.79 12.03 27.44
CA ARG A 127 -0.92 13.35 28.10
C ARG A 127 0.41 14.10 28.08
N ALA A 128 1.47 13.46 28.55
CA ALA A 128 2.81 14.04 28.59
C ALA A 128 3.31 14.41 27.19
N ALA A 129 3.02 13.59 26.17
CA ALA A 129 3.37 13.86 24.79
C ALA A 129 2.65 15.09 24.24
N CYS A 130 1.34 15.24 24.51
CA CYS A 130 0.57 16.42 24.12
C CYS A 130 1.10 17.68 24.82
N GLU A 131 1.32 17.63 26.13
CA GLU A 131 1.85 18.76 26.90
C GLU A 131 3.25 19.18 26.41
N ALA A 132 4.15 18.21 26.18
CA ALA A 132 5.48 18.48 25.64
C ALA A 132 5.42 19.07 24.22
N ALA A 133 4.56 18.56 23.34
CA ALA A 133 4.39 19.08 22.00
C ALA A 133 3.87 20.52 21.99
N LEU A 134 2.87 20.84 22.82
CA LEU A 134 2.34 22.20 22.97
C LEU A 134 3.37 23.15 23.57
N ALA A 135 4.08 22.73 24.62
CA ALA A 135 5.14 23.53 25.25
C ALA A 135 6.30 23.82 24.27
N HIS A 136 6.60 22.88 23.37
CA HIS A 136 7.58 23.06 22.29
C HIS A 136 7.05 23.94 21.13
N GLY A 137 5.77 24.29 21.13
CA GLY A 137 5.15 25.14 20.11
C GLY A 137 4.69 24.37 18.85
N LEU A 138 4.42 23.07 18.95
CA LEU A 138 3.85 22.28 17.85
C LEU A 138 2.34 22.45 17.75
N GLN A 139 1.80 22.31 16.54
CA GLN A 139 0.37 22.37 16.27
C GLN A 139 -0.21 20.96 16.20
N ILE A 140 -0.81 20.49 17.31
CA ILE A 140 -1.44 19.16 17.35
C ILE A 140 -2.74 19.20 16.51
N CYS A 141 -2.74 18.52 15.37
CA CYS A 141 -3.90 18.41 14.46
C CYS A 141 -4.73 17.14 14.67
N GLY A 142 -4.25 16.19 15.48
CA GLY A 142 -4.92 14.90 15.64
C GLY A 142 -4.07 13.84 16.32
N ALA A 143 -4.59 12.62 16.35
CA ALA A 143 -3.86 11.45 16.83
C ALA A 143 -4.31 10.19 16.10
N PHE A 144 -3.49 9.15 16.10
CA PHE A 144 -3.80 7.90 15.43
C PHE A 144 -3.17 6.68 16.09
N THR A 145 -3.78 5.52 15.87
CA THR A 145 -3.15 4.22 16.13
C THR A 145 -3.21 3.35 14.89
N HIS A 146 -2.43 2.27 14.84
CA HIS A 146 -2.53 1.24 13.83
C HIS A 146 -2.86 -0.11 14.47
N PHE A 147 -3.95 -0.72 14.02
CA PHE A 147 -4.36 -2.02 14.52
C PHE A 147 -3.42 -3.13 14.03
N ARG A 148 -2.98 -3.99 14.95
CA ARG A 148 -2.11 -5.14 14.68
C ARG A 148 -2.90 -6.35 14.18
N SER A 149 -4.16 -6.46 14.61
CA SER A 149 -5.01 -7.63 14.38
C SER A 149 -6.31 -7.27 13.66
N ALA A 150 -6.30 -6.20 12.84
CA ALA A 150 -7.49 -5.81 12.08
C ALA A 150 -7.94 -6.87 11.08
N GLU A 151 -6.98 -7.67 10.57
CA GLU A 151 -7.16 -8.78 9.62
C GLU A 151 -7.60 -10.08 10.33
N GLU A 152 -7.48 -10.13 11.65
CA GLU A 152 -7.77 -11.32 12.45
C GLU A 152 -9.12 -11.19 13.17
N LEU A 153 -9.86 -12.29 13.27
CA LEU A 153 -11.08 -12.37 14.09
C LEU A 153 -10.72 -12.56 15.58
N SER A 154 -10.00 -11.59 16.16
CA SER A 154 -9.49 -11.63 17.54
C SER A 154 -10.07 -10.53 18.42
N SER A 155 -10.04 -10.76 19.75
CA SER A 155 -10.42 -9.76 20.75
C SER A 155 -9.47 -8.56 20.82
N ASP A 156 -8.21 -8.75 20.40
CA ASP A 156 -7.19 -7.71 20.36
C ASP A 156 -7.68 -6.45 19.66
N TYR A 157 -8.37 -6.60 18.51
CA TYR A 157 -8.95 -5.48 17.78
C TYR A 157 -9.80 -4.56 18.68
N PHE A 158 -10.64 -5.14 19.55
CA PHE A 158 -11.49 -4.38 20.46
C PHE A 158 -10.70 -3.74 21.60
N VAL A 159 -9.68 -4.44 22.13
CA VAL A 159 -8.77 -3.89 23.15
C VAL A 159 -8.02 -2.67 22.60
N GLN A 160 -7.47 -2.77 21.38
CA GLN A 160 -6.77 -1.66 20.74
C GLN A 160 -7.69 -0.45 20.50
N ARG A 161 -8.96 -0.69 20.14
CA ARG A 161 -9.98 0.37 19.99
C ARG A 161 -10.28 1.06 21.31
N GLN A 162 -10.42 0.32 22.40
CA GLN A 162 -10.67 0.89 23.72
C GLN A 162 -9.47 1.72 24.20
N ASN A 163 -8.25 1.19 24.03
CA ASN A 163 -7.02 1.93 24.34
C ASN A 163 -6.93 3.24 23.55
N PHE A 164 -7.30 3.20 22.26
CA PHE A 164 -7.32 4.42 21.45
C PHE A 164 -8.41 5.39 21.90
N ALA A 165 -9.58 4.91 22.33
CA ALA A 165 -10.62 5.76 22.89
C ALA A 165 -10.14 6.52 24.14
N THR A 166 -9.41 5.86 25.03
CA THR A 166 -8.74 6.49 26.19
C THR A 166 -7.76 7.57 25.74
N ALA A 167 -6.92 7.27 24.74
CA ALA A 167 -5.98 8.25 24.19
C ALA A 167 -6.71 9.46 23.56
N LYS A 168 -7.79 9.24 22.80
CA LYS A 168 -8.60 10.32 22.22
C LYS A 168 -9.17 11.26 23.30
N ALA A 169 -9.62 10.71 24.43
CA ALA A 169 -10.11 11.52 25.55
C ALA A 169 -9.01 12.43 26.11
N ALA A 170 -7.80 11.89 26.33
CA ALA A 170 -6.66 12.66 26.82
C ALA A 170 -6.23 13.76 25.82
N VAL A 171 -6.16 13.45 24.52
CA VAL A 171 -5.83 14.44 23.49
C VAL A 171 -6.87 15.58 23.45
N ARG A 172 -8.17 15.25 23.52
CA ARG A 172 -9.25 16.24 23.53
C ARG A 172 -9.20 17.14 24.76
N GLU A 173 -8.94 16.57 25.93
CA GLU A 173 -8.82 17.30 27.19
C GLU A 173 -7.68 18.32 27.15
N ILE A 174 -6.51 17.93 26.65
CA ILE A 174 -5.32 18.78 26.62
C ILE A 174 -5.37 19.82 25.49
N CYS A 175 -5.84 19.44 24.31
CA CYS A 175 -5.76 20.31 23.13
C CYS A 175 -6.97 21.25 22.97
N GLY A 176 -8.09 20.98 23.65
CA GLY A 176 -9.25 21.89 23.75
C GLY A 176 -9.93 22.33 22.44
N GLY A 177 -9.58 21.72 21.29
CA GLY A 177 -9.99 22.17 19.95
C GLY A 177 -11.00 21.24 19.26
N SER A 178 -11.90 21.83 18.48
CA SER A 178 -12.88 21.12 17.65
C SER A 178 -12.31 20.50 16.37
N ASN A 179 -11.07 20.82 16.00
CA ASN A 179 -10.47 20.50 14.70
C ASN A 179 -9.41 19.39 14.79
N LEU A 180 -9.63 18.39 15.64
CA LEU A 180 -8.74 17.24 15.79
C LEU A 180 -9.19 16.11 14.85
N THR A 181 -8.26 15.59 14.05
CA THR A 181 -8.50 14.44 13.17
C THR A 181 -7.99 13.17 13.85
N PHE A 182 -8.88 12.35 14.37
CA PHE A 182 -8.53 11.00 14.79
C PHE A 182 -8.72 10.00 13.66
N HIS A 183 -7.83 9.01 13.62
CA HIS A 183 -7.93 7.94 12.65
C HIS A 183 -7.25 6.67 13.15
N SER A 184 -7.95 5.54 13.19
CA SER A 184 -7.37 4.25 13.60
C SER A 184 -7.51 3.14 12.56
N HIS A 185 -8.49 3.27 11.67
CA HIS A 185 -8.88 2.21 10.74
C HIS A 185 -7.96 2.16 9.51
N ASN A 186 -7.22 1.06 9.35
CA ASN A 186 -6.55 0.69 8.11
C ASN A 186 -7.55 0.02 7.14
N SER A 187 -7.10 -0.49 5.98
CA SER A 187 -7.96 -1.18 5.01
C SER A 187 -8.83 -2.28 5.64
N ALA A 188 -8.23 -3.22 6.36
CA ALA A 188 -8.94 -4.32 7.02
C ALA A 188 -9.98 -3.83 8.04
N ALA A 189 -9.61 -2.84 8.87
CA ALA A 189 -10.52 -2.27 9.84
C ALA A 189 -11.67 -1.49 9.18
N THR A 190 -11.39 -0.81 8.06
CA THR A 190 -12.40 -0.09 7.25
C THR A 190 -13.47 -1.02 6.71
N GLU A 191 -13.10 -2.22 6.27
CA GLU A 191 -14.05 -3.21 5.76
C GLU A 191 -15.03 -3.69 6.85
N ARG A 192 -14.54 -3.92 8.07
CA ARG A 192 -15.32 -4.59 9.11
C ARG A 192 -15.98 -3.70 10.16
N PHE A 193 -15.72 -2.38 10.21
CA PHE A 193 -16.40 -1.54 11.20
C PHE A 193 -17.90 -1.43 10.90
N GLY A 194 -18.73 -1.36 11.95
CA GLY A 194 -20.15 -1.05 11.82
C GLY A 194 -20.36 0.45 11.65
N GLU A 195 -19.94 1.23 12.65
CA GLU A 195 -19.96 2.69 12.64
C GLU A 195 -18.54 3.25 12.86
N LEU A 196 -18.20 4.30 12.11
CA LEU A 196 -16.90 4.94 12.19
C LEU A 196 -16.86 5.93 13.36
N ALA A 197 -16.20 5.54 14.45
CA ALA A 197 -16.03 6.34 15.66
C ALA A 197 -14.88 7.37 15.59
N ASP A 198 -14.22 7.49 14.44
CA ASP A 198 -13.11 8.39 14.15
C ASP A 198 -13.51 9.42 13.08
N GLU A 199 -12.77 10.51 12.95
CA GLU A 199 -13.03 11.50 11.91
C GLU A 199 -12.69 10.93 10.52
N CYS A 200 -11.56 10.20 10.39
CA CYS A 200 -11.12 9.62 9.13
C CYS A 200 -10.73 8.13 9.21
N VAL A 201 -10.84 7.44 8.08
CA VAL A 201 -10.15 6.17 7.80
C VAL A 201 -8.80 6.41 7.11
N ARG A 202 -7.81 5.53 7.31
CA ARG A 202 -6.53 5.54 6.58
C ARG A 202 -6.40 4.32 5.69
N VAL A 203 -6.76 4.46 4.42
CA VAL A 203 -6.96 3.31 3.53
C VAL A 203 -5.79 3.18 2.57
N GLY A 204 -5.24 1.97 2.47
CA GLY A 204 -4.13 1.64 1.57
C GLY A 204 -4.56 0.62 0.52
N ILE A 205 -4.26 -0.66 0.76
CA ILE A 205 -4.34 -1.72 -0.25
C ILE A 205 -5.76 -1.94 -0.81
N ALA A 206 -6.78 -1.66 0.00
CA ALA A 206 -8.18 -1.72 -0.44
C ALA A 206 -8.47 -0.76 -1.61
N ALA A 207 -7.80 0.40 -1.68
CA ALA A 207 -7.96 1.30 -2.84
C ALA A 207 -7.54 0.63 -4.15
N TYR A 208 -6.63 -0.33 -4.09
CA TYR A 208 -6.10 -1.09 -5.24
C TYR A 208 -6.81 -2.42 -5.47
N GLY A 209 -7.90 -2.65 -4.76
CA GLY A 209 -8.77 -3.79 -4.99
C GLY A 209 -8.63 -4.90 -3.98
N TYR A 210 -7.59 -4.90 -3.12
CA TYR A 210 -7.30 -6.00 -2.19
C TYR A 210 -8.12 -5.85 -0.90
N ALA A 211 -9.20 -6.62 -0.82
CA ALA A 211 -9.99 -6.81 0.39
C ALA A 211 -9.34 -7.86 1.30
N GLN A 212 -9.53 -7.72 2.61
CA GLN A 212 -9.12 -8.70 3.62
C GLN A 212 -10.27 -9.59 4.08
N PHE A 213 -11.48 -9.05 4.13
CA PHE A 213 -12.67 -9.81 4.46
C PHE A 213 -13.54 -9.97 3.21
N ASP A 214 -14.14 -11.15 3.09
CA ASP A 214 -15.07 -11.57 2.02
C ASP A 214 -15.85 -10.41 1.42
N GLU A 215 -15.89 -10.30 0.08
CA GLU A 215 -16.24 -9.18 -0.84
C GLU A 215 -17.07 -7.99 -0.29
N SER A 216 -16.76 -7.51 0.91
CA SER A 216 -17.68 -6.70 1.74
C SER A 216 -17.89 -5.31 1.16
N LEU A 217 -16.92 -4.86 0.36
CA LEU A 217 -16.94 -3.62 -0.39
C LEU A 217 -16.95 -3.87 -1.92
N GLU A 218 -17.00 -5.14 -2.36
CA GLU A 218 -16.99 -5.55 -3.77
C GLU A 218 -15.84 -4.89 -4.55
N LEU A 219 -14.63 -4.92 -3.99
CA LEU A 219 -13.46 -4.22 -4.52
C LEU A 219 -12.94 -4.91 -5.78
N LYS A 220 -12.51 -4.11 -6.75
CA LYS A 220 -12.03 -4.56 -8.06
C LYS A 220 -10.51 -4.42 -8.16
N ARG A 221 -9.84 -5.44 -8.71
CA ARG A 221 -8.40 -5.36 -8.99
C ARG A 221 -8.09 -4.19 -9.91
N VAL A 222 -7.07 -3.42 -9.53
CA VAL A 222 -6.67 -2.23 -10.29
C VAL A 222 -5.52 -2.53 -11.24
N ALA A 223 -4.51 -3.32 -10.83
CA ALA A 223 -3.29 -3.49 -11.61
C ALA A 223 -3.23 -4.84 -12.33
N SER A 224 -2.77 -4.81 -13.58
CA SER A 224 -2.30 -6.00 -14.32
C SER A 224 -0.90 -5.77 -14.87
N LEU A 225 -0.01 -6.73 -14.68
CA LEU A 225 1.37 -6.68 -15.13
C LEU A 225 1.52 -7.45 -16.44
N TRP A 226 2.09 -6.79 -17.44
CA TRP A 226 2.23 -7.33 -18.79
C TRP A 226 3.69 -7.39 -19.21
N ALA A 227 4.02 -8.43 -19.97
CA ALA A 227 5.33 -8.61 -20.61
C ALA A 227 5.15 -8.85 -22.11
N HIS A 228 6.21 -8.60 -22.87
CA HIS A 228 6.27 -8.73 -24.32
C HIS A 228 7.22 -9.85 -24.73
N LYS A 229 6.85 -10.56 -25.78
CA LYS A 229 7.64 -11.67 -26.33
C LYS A 229 8.95 -11.14 -26.89
N VAL A 230 10.04 -11.73 -26.41
CA VAL A 230 11.41 -11.49 -26.91
C VAL A 230 11.78 -12.53 -27.96
N SER A 231 11.43 -13.79 -27.71
CA SER A 231 11.66 -14.87 -28.68
C SER A 231 10.68 -16.03 -28.47
N GLY A 232 10.42 -16.79 -29.54
CA GLY A 232 9.64 -18.03 -29.49
C GLY A 232 10.36 -19.16 -30.25
N ARG A 233 10.13 -20.40 -29.84
CA ARG A 233 10.65 -21.59 -30.52
C ARG A 233 9.85 -22.84 -30.17
N VAL A 234 9.94 -23.86 -31.02
CA VAL A 234 9.52 -25.22 -30.66
C VAL A 234 10.62 -25.86 -29.82
N LEU A 235 10.29 -26.24 -28.59
CA LEU A 235 11.12 -27.12 -27.76
C LEU A 235 10.72 -28.57 -28.06
N LYS A 236 11.64 -29.36 -28.61
CA LYS A 236 11.38 -30.75 -28.98
C LYS A 236 11.35 -31.65 -27.75
N LYS A 237 10.62 -32.76 -27.84
CA LYS A 237 10.60 -33.80 -26.79
C LYS A 237 12.03 -34.16 -26.35
N GLY A 238 12.26 -34.15 -25.04
CA GLY A 238 13.56 -34.43 -24.42
C GLY A 238 14.54 -33.24 -24.37
N GLN A 239 14.24 -32.12 -25.03
CA GLN A 239 15.02 -30.89 -24.87
C GLN A 239 14.60 -30.16 -23.58
N CYS A 240 15.54 -29.43 -22.98
CA CYS A 240 15.34 -28.71 -21.73
C CYS A 240 15.56 -27.20 -21.90
N ALA A 241 14.91 -26.41 -21.04
CA ALA A 241 14.96 -24.95 -21.06
C ALA A 241 15.51 -24.35 -19.76
N GLY A 242 16.23 -23.23 -19.91
CA GLY A 242 16.66 -22.36 -18.82
C GLY A 242 17.80 -22.90 -17.95
N TYR A 243 18.12 -22.15 -16.90
CA TYR A 243 19.24 -22.45 -16.01
C TYR A 243 19.10 -23.83 -15.35
N GLY A 244 20.18 -24.60 -15.41
CA GLY A 244 20.26 -25.94 -14.83
C GLY A 244 19.33 -26.96 -15.47
N ALA A 245 18.79 -26.69 -16.67
CA ALA A 245 17.88 -27.58 -17.39
C ALA A 245 16.70 -28.06 -16.52
N LYS A 246 16.18 -27.18 -15.65
CA LYS A 246 15.17 -27.55 -14.63
C LYS A 246 13.84 -28.01 -15.25
N PHE A 247 13.50 -27.52 -16.44
CA PHE A 247 12.35 -28.00 -17.22
C PHE A 247 12.83 -28.74 -18.46
N CYS A 248 12.27 -29.92 -18.70
CA CYS A 248 12.49 -30.72 -19.91
C CYS A 248 11.15 -31.12 -20.51
N ALA A 249 11.01 -30.95 -21.82
CA ALA A 249 9.76 -31.16 -22.52
C ALA A 249 9.42 -32.65 -22.65
N SER A 250 8.22 -33.05 -22.23
CA SER A 250 7.70 -34.41 -22.39
C SER A 250 7.19 -34.70 -23.81
N GLU A 251 6.91 -33.64 -24.58
CA GLU A 251 6.45 -33.64 -25.95
C GLU A 251 6.95 -32.39 -26.69
N ASP A 252 6.79 -32.34 -28.00
CA ASP A 252 7.09 -31.13 -28.76
C ASP A 252 6.12 -30.01 -28.35
N MET A 253 6.63 -28.86 -27.91
CA MET A 253 5.81 -27.75 -27.44
C MET A 253 6.32 -26.38 -27.89
N GLN A 254 5.42 -25.41 -28.04
CA GLN A 254 5.78 -24.01 -28.30
C GLN A 254 6.10 -23.31 -26.98
N ILE A 255 7.29 -22.71 -26.90
CA ILE A 255 7.72 -21.92 -25.75
C ILE A 255 8.08 -20.51 -26.20
N ALA A 256 7.92 -19.55 -25.30
CA ALA A 256 8.35 -18.17 -25.51
C ALA A 256 9.08 -17.63 -24.29
N VAL A 257 9.96 -16.65 -24.54
CA VAL A 257 10.67 -15.86 -23.55
C VAL A 257 10.09 -14.46 -23.56
N TYR A 258 9.75 -13.91 -22.39
CA TYR A 258 9.14 -12.60 -22.21
C TYR A 258 10.05 -11.64 -21.44
N ASP A 259 9.96 -10.34 -21.74
CA ASP A 259 10.86 -9.25 -21.29
C ASP A 259 10.64 -8.79 -19.83
N LEU A 260 10.56 -9.75 -18.92
CA LEU A 260 10.36 -9.48 -17.50
C LEU A 260 11.02 -10.56 -16.64
N GLY A 261 11.75 -10.19 -15.60
CA GLY A 261 12.38 -11.13 -14.69
C GLY A 261 12.54 -10.61 -13.27
N TYR A 262 13.37 -11.30 -12.47
CA TYR A 262 13.56 -10.90 -11.07
C TYR A 262 14.34 -9.59 -10.89
N GLY A 263 15.07 -9.14 -11.92
CA GLY A 263 15.71 -7.82 -11.97
C GLY A 263 14.69 -6.69 -12.08
N ASP A 264 13.51 -6.97 -12.65
CA ASP A 264 12.39 -6.03 -12.75
C ASP A 264 11.49 -6.02 -11.51
N GLY A 265 11.85 -6.79 -10.47
CA GLY A 265 11.13 -6.83 -9.20
C GLY A 265 10.23 -8.05 -8.99
N LEU A 266 10.22 -9.02 -9.91
CA LEU A 266 9.52 -10.28 -9.68
C LEU A 266 10.24 -11.16 -8.65
N LEU A 267 9.48 -11.96 -7.93
CA LEU A 267 10.04 -13.02 -7.11
C LEU A 267 10.62 -14.11 -8.01
N ARG A 268 11.85 -14.54 -7.73
CA ARG A 268 12.56 -15.48 -8.60
C ARG A 268 11.93 -16.86 -8.52
N TYR A 269 11.27 -17.26 -9.60
CA TYR A 269 10.78 -18.64 -9.76
C TYR A 269 11.94 -19.63 -9.94
N ALA A 270 12.03 -20.60 -9.04
CA ALA A 270 13.09 -21.62 -9.00
C ALA A 270 12.85 -22.81 -9.95
N GLY A 271 11.74 -22.82 -10.70
CA GLY A 271 11.33 -23.96 -11.53
C GLY A 271 10.79 -25.13 -10.71
N GLU A 272 10.23 -24.86 -9.54
CA GLU A 272 9.66 -25.86 -8.61
C GLU A 272 8.22 -25.50 -8.32
N GLY A 273 7.33 -26.49 -8.29
CA GLY A 273 5.88 -26.24 -8.31
C GLY A 273 5.40 -25.82 -9.70
N GLU A 274 4.11 -25.50 -9.81
CA GLU A 274 3.51 -25.00 -11.05
C GLU A 274 3.05 -23.56 -10.86
N LEU A 275 3.83 -22.62 -11.40
CA LEU A 275 3.46 -21.21 -11.46
C LEU A 275 2.90 -20.90 -12.85
N ARG A 276 1.75 -20.23 -12.89
CA ARG A 276 1.05 -19.85 -14.13
C ARG A 276 0.85 -18.34 -14.21
N THR A 277 0.78 -17.83 -15.44
CA THR A 277 0.34 -16.47 -15.74
C THR A 277 -1.17 -16.31 -15.52
N ALA A 278 -1.69 -15.08 -15.58
CA ALA A 278 -3.15 -14.84 -15.49
C ALA A 278 -3.94 -15.58 -16.59
N GLY A 279 -3.36 -15.71 -17.79
CA GLY A 279 -3.93 -16.46 -18.91
C GLY A 279 -3.79 -17.98 -18.79
N GLY A 280 -3.19 -18.50 -17.72
CA GLY A 280 -3.01 -19.92 -17.47
C GLY A 280 -1.76 -20.54 -18.08
N GLN A 281 -0.86 -19.77 -18.71
CA GLN A 281 0.37 -20.31 -19.28
C GLN A 281 1.36 -20.67 -18.19
N ARG A 282 1.90 -21.88 -18.24
CA ARG A 282 2.86 -22.37 -17.24
C ARG A 282 4.24 -21.75 -17.48
N LEU A 283 4.86 -21.28 -16.41
CA LEU A 283 6.27 -20.87 -16.42
C LEU A 283 7.17 -22.11 -16.46
N LEU A 284 8.18 -22.07 -17.33
CA LEU A 284 9.03 -23.20 -17.68
C LEU A 284 10.47 -22.96 -17.25
N GLY A 285 10.96 -23.81 -16.34
CA GLY A 285 12.33 -23.72 -15.82
C GLY A 285 12.54 -22.54 -14.89
N LYS A 286 13.81 -22.25 -14.58
CA LYS A 286 14.18 -21.13 -13.70
C LYS A 286 14.01 -19.78 -14.40
N MET A 287 13.49 -18.80 -13.68
CA MET A 287 13.43 -17.41 -14.13
C MET A 287 14.84 -16.79 -14.23
N SER A 288 15.07 -16.01 -15.29
CA SER A 288 16.29 -15.22 -15.52
C SER A 288 16.14 -13.80 -14.94
N MET A 289 17.24 -13.02 -14.96
CA MET A 289 17.25 -11.66 -14.41
C MET A 289 16.26 -10.76 -15.14
N ASP A 290 16.31 -10.74 -16.47
CA ASP A 290 15.53 -9.80 -17.30
C ASP A 290 14.47 -10.51 -18.16
N SER A 291 14.20 -11.80 -17.87
CA SER A 291 13.24 -12.58 -18.64
C SER A 291 12.74 -13.83 -17.92
N PHE A 292 11.55 -14.31 -18.27
CA PHE A 292 11.07 -15.64 -17.94
C PHE A 292 10.68 -16.42 -19.20
N CYS A 293 10.73 -17.75 -19.12
CA CYS A 293 10.25 -18.65 -20.17
C CYS A 293 8.89 -19.22 -19.75
N CYS A 294 7.94 -19.30 -20.67
CA CYS A 294 6.65 -19.97 -20.44
C CYS A 294 6.12 -20.62 -21.73
N GLU A 295 4.96 -21.27 -21.64
CA GLU A 295 4.16 -21.66 -22.81
C GLU A 295 3.84 -20.41 -23.67
N ASP A 296 3.97 -20.53 -24.99
CA ASP A 296 3.82 -19.40 -25.90
C ASP A 296 2.38 -18.85 -25.92
N ALA A 297 2.21 -17.58 -25.53
CA ALA A 297 0.93 -16.87 -25.50
C ALA A 297 0.80 -15.80 -26.60
N GLY A 298 1.71 -15.79 -27.59
CA GLY A 298 1.81 -14.71 -28.57
C GLY A 298 2.61 -13.51 -28.09
N ASP A 299 2.43 -12.36 -28.73
CA ASP A 299 3.34 -11.21 -28.62
C ASP A 299 3.32 -10.50 -27.27
N LYS A 300 2.24 -10.63 -26.51
CA LYS A 300 2.05 -9.99 -25.22
C LYS A 300 1.34 -10.94 -24.25
N ILE A 301 1.77 -10.97 -23.00
CA ILE A 301 1.23 -11.86 -21.97
C ILE A 301 0.91 -11.09 -20.68
N CYS A 302 -0.24 -11.38 -20.08
CA CYS A 302 -0.59 -10.88 -18.76
C CYS A 302 0.03 -11.81 -17.71
N VAL A 303 1.07 -11.34 -17.03
CA VAL A 303 1.83 -12.09 -16.03
C VAL A 303 0.99 -12.33 -14.78
N PHE A 304 0.34 -11.28 -14.30
CA PHE A 304 -0.73 -11.37 -13.30
C PHE A 304 -1.69 -10.18 -13.44
N ASP A 305 -2.96 -10.42 -13.12
CA ASP A 305 -4.01 -9.42 -12.88
C ASP A 305 -4.50 -9.41 -11.42
N ASP A 306 -4.03 -10.39 -10.63
CA ASP A 306 -4.14 -10.42 -9.18
C ASP A 306 -2.80 -10.86 -8.57
N ALA A 307 -2.13 -9.94 -7.87
CA ALA A 307 -0.85 -10.23 -7.23
C ALA A 307 -0.95 -11.30 -6.12
N ARG A 308 -2.16 -11.62 -5.61
CA ARG A 308 -2.36 -12.70 -4.64
C ARG A 308 -1.92 -14.06 -5.17
N VAL A 309 -2.17 -14.36 -6.45
CA VAL A 309 -1.77 -15.64 -7.06
C VAL A 309 -0.26 -15.85 -6.95
N TRP A 310 0.51 -14.79 -7.17
CA TRP A 310 1.96 -14.82 -7.01
C TRP A 310 2.36 -14.84 -5.52
N ALA A 311 1.69 -14.04 -4.70
CA ALA A 311 1.96 -14.00 -3.26
C ALA A 311 1.79 -15.38 -2.61
N ASP A 312 0.69 -16.07 -2.91
CA ASP A 312 0.35 -17.40 -2.40
C ASP A 312 1.40 -18.43 -2.84
N PHE A 313 1.78 -18.40 -4.12
CA PHE A 313 2.80 -19.30 -4.66
C PHE A 313 4.15 -19.14 -3.95
N PHE A 314 4.55 -17.91 -3.62
CA PHE A 314 5.83 -17.61 -2.98
C PHE A 314 5.75 -17.55 -1.44
N GLY A 315 4.60 -17.81 -0.84
CA GLY A 315 4.42 -17.75 0.62
C GLY A 315 4.62 -16.35 1.20
N THR A 316 4.14 -15.32 0.51
CA THR A 316 4.22 -13.91 0.91
C THR A 316 2.84 -13.24 0.81
N ILE A 317 2.79 -11.91 0.80
CA ILE A 317 1.57 -11.11 0.67
C ILE A 317 1.60 -10.24 -0.60
N SER A 318 0.43 -9.83 -1.09
CA SER A 318 0.33 -9.01 -2.32
C SER A 318 1.12 -7.70 -2.24
N TYR A 319 1.22 -7.11 -1.05
CA TYR A 319 2.07 -5.93 -0.79
C TYR A 319 3.51 -6.16 -1.24
N ASP A 320 4.09 -7.32 -0.93
CA ASP A 320 5.48 -7.65 -1.24
C ASP A 320 5.69 -7.79 -2.74
N VAL A 321 4.75 -8.46 -3.44
CA VAL A 321 4.79 -8.61 -4.90
C VAL A 321 4.73 -7.25 -5.59
N LEU A 322 3.81 -6.37 -5.17
CA LEU A 322 3.57 -5.09 -5.86
C LEU A 322 4.65 -4.05 -5.58
N THR A 323 5.10 -3.94 -4.33
CA THR A 323 6.09 -2.92 -3.92
C THR A 323 7.50 -3.20 -4.45
N LYS A 324 7.81 -4.46 -4.80
CA LYS A 324 9.09 -4.83 -5.39
C LYS A 324 9.21 -4.50 -6.87
N LEU A 325 8.09 -4.29 -7.57
CA LEU A 325 8.10 -3.96 -9.00
C LEU A 325 8.94 -2.71 -9.28
N SER A 326 9.88 -2.85 -10.21
CA SER A 326 10.83 -1.81 -10.54
C SER A 326 10.14 -0.48 -10.89
N PRO A 327 10.68 0.66 -10.45
CA PRO A 327 10.25 1.98 -10.92
C PRO A 327 10.42 2.16 -12.44
N SER A 328 11.29 1.38 -13.11
CA SER A 328 11.50 1.43 -14.57
C SER A 328 10.32 0.87 -15.37
N ILE A 329 9.47 0.03 -14.77
CA ILE A 329 8.27 -0.50 -15.44
C ILE A 329 7.31 0.66 -15.68
N SER A 330 6.92 0.86 -16.94
CA SER A 330 5.95 1.90 -17.32
C SER A 330 4.60 1.64 -16.67
N ARG A 331 3.96 2.69 -16.18
CA ARG A 331 2.64 2.66 -15.52
C ARG A 331 1.70 3.60 -16.23
N ARG A 332 0.49 3.14 -16.53
CA ARG A 332 -0.57 4.01 -17.08
C ARG A 332 -1.95 3.54 -16.61
N PHE A 333 -2.90 4.45 -16.69
CA PHE A 333 -4.31 4.08 -16.68
C PHE A 333 -4.76 3.60 -18.05
N GLU A 334 -5.67 2.63 -18.04
CA GLU A 334 -6.58 2.25 -19.10
C GLU A 334 -8.03 2.55 -18.65
#